data_AF-A0A1I8ESU9-F1
#
_entry.id   AF-A0A1I8ESU9-F1
#
_cell.length_a   1.000
_cell.length_b   1.000
_cell.length_c   1.000
_cell.angle_alpha   90.00
_cell.angle_beta   90.00
_cell.angle_gamma   90.00
#
_symmetry.space_group_name_H-M   'P 1'
#
loop_
_entity.id
_entity.type
_entity.pdbx_description
1 polymer ?
#
loop_
_entity_poly.entity_id
_entity_poly.type
_entity_poly.pdbx_seq_one_letter_code
_entity_poly.pdbx_strand_id
1 'polypeptide(L)' 'MLFLQHVPVPTGIVEPLLVNGRKCFVPMSTTEGALVASTNCGCRTESGGVTVRMYRDGMTRAPVVQFANGARTL' A
#
# COMPACT_ATOMS: atom_id res chain seq x y z
N MET A 1 -6.20 -29.83 3.06
CA MET A 1 -5.55 -28.69 3.76
C MET A 1 -6.66 -27.72 4.14
N LEU A 2 -7.05 -27.71 5.42
CA LEU A 2 -8.09 -26.81 5.92
C LEU A 2 -7.41 -25.65 6.67
N PHE A 3 -7.86 -24.42 6.42
CA PHE A 3 -7.44 -23.27 7.21
C PHE A 3 -8.03 -23.41 8.62
N LEU A 4 -7.17 -23.37 9.65
CA LEU A 4 -7.59 -23.61 11.03
C LEU A 4 -8.08 -22.33 11.73
N GLN A 5 -7.45 -21.19 11.46
CA GLN A 5 -7.72 -19.89 12.11
C GLN A 5 -7.02 -18.75 11.35
N HIS A 6 -7.33 -17.51 11.72
CA HIS A 6 -6.64 -16.28 11.28
C HIS A 6 -5.86 -15.66 12.45
N VAL A 7 -4.90 -14.79 12.13
CA VAL A 7 -4.18 -13.99 13.13
C VAL A 7 -4.77 -12.59 13.13
N PRO A 8 -5.36 -12.10 14.24
CA PRO A 8 -5.88 -10.74 14.31
C PRO A 8 -4.71 -9.74 14.39
N VAL A 9 -4.79 -8.67 13.60
CA VAL A 9 -3.83 -7.56 13.64
C VAL A 9 -4.55 -6.30 14.16
N PRO A 10 -4.02 -5.60 15.17
CA PRO A 10 -4.60 -4.35 15.65
C PRO A 10 -4.75 -3.36 14.49
N THR A 11 -5.92 -2.74 14.39
CA THR A 11 -6.23 -1.80 13.31
C THR A 11 -6.66 -0.47 13.90
N GLY A 12 -5.93 0.59 13.58
CA GLY A 12 -6.23 1.97 13.93
C GLY A 12 -6.76 2.78 12.76
N ILE A 13 -7.32 3.96 13.04
CA ILE A 13 -7.80 4.91 12.03
C ILE A 13 -7.00 6.20 12.17
N VAL A 14 -6.53 6.72 11.04
CA VAL A 14 -5.93 8.05 10.93
C VAL A 14 -7.00 9.09 10.59
N GLU A 15 -6.87 10.30 11.14
CA GLU A 15 -7.71 11.47 10.85
C GLU A 15 -7.80 11.74 9.33
N PRO A 16 -8.87 12.41 8.86
CA PRO A 16 -9.14 12.50 7.43
C PRO A 16 -8.08 13.34 6.71
N LEU A 17 -7.31 12.68 5.84
CA LEU A 17 -6.36 13.32 4.94
C LEU A 17 -7.11 13.89 3.73
N LEU A 18 -6.91 15.17 3.43
CA LEU A 18 -7.47 15.79 2.24
C LEU A 18 -6.62 15.43 1.01
N VAL A 19 -7.07 14.49 0.19
CA VAL A 19 -6.38 14.03 -1.03
C VAL A 19 -7.21 14.42 -2.25
N ASN A 20 -6.64 15.20 -3.17
CA ASN A 20 -7.32 15.64 -4.40
C ASN A 20 -8.72 16.26 -4.13
N GLY A 21 -8.84 17.05 -3.05
CA GLY A 21 -10.09 17.69 -2.65
C GLY A 21 -11.10 16.78 -1.92
N ARG A 22 -10.74 15.53 -1.60
CA ARG A 22 -11.60 14.59 -0.86
C ARG A 22 -10.98 14.21 0.48
N LYS A 23 -11.78 14.21 1.54
CA LYS A 23 -11.37 13.75 2.88
C LYS A 23 -11.37 12.22 2.91
N CYS A 24 -10.23 11.62 3.22
CA CYS A 24 -10.02 10.18 3.25
C CYS A 24 -9.57 9.73 4.64
N PHE A 25 -10.35 8.87 5.29
CA PHE A 25 -9.90 8.16 6.48
C PHE A 25 -9.05 6.96 6.07
N VAL A 26 -7.88 6.79 6.71
CA VAL A 26 -6.94 5.73 6.37
C VAL A 26 -6.93 4.67 7.48
N PRO A 27 -7.44 3.44 7.23
CA PRO A 27 -7.28 2.33 8.16
C PRO A 27 -5.84 1.79 8.07
N MET A 28 -5.22 1.53 9.22
CA MET A 28 -3.86 0.97 9.31
C MET A 28 -3.85 -0.23 10.24
N SER A 29 -3.49 -1.40 9.71
CA SER A 29 -3.30 -2.63 10.48
C SER A 29 -1.82 -2.81 10.79
N THR A 30 -1.42 -2.59 12.04
CA THR A 30 -0.01 -2.63 12.46
C THR A 30 0.11 -3.05 13.91
N THR A 31 1.22 -3.71 14.25
CA THR A 31 1.63 -3.99 15.63
C THR A 31 2.70 -3.01 16.13
N GLU A 32 3.20 -2.12 15.28
CA GLU A 32 4.20 -1.11 15.64
C GLU A 32 3.56 0.00 16.49
N GLY A 33 4.10 0.22 17.69
CA GLY A 33 3.70 1.31 18.56
C GLY A 33 3.99 2.67 17.93
N ALA A 34 3.15 3.67 18.20
CA ALA A 34 3.25 5.04 17.70
C ALA A 34 3.09 5.25 16.18
N LEU A 35 3.15 4.22 15.32
CA LEU A 35 3.04 4.39 13.86
C LEU A 35 1.74 5.10 13.43
N VAL A 36 0.59 4.65 13.95
CA VAL A 36 -0.71 5.27 13.66
C VAL A 36 -0.73 6.72 14.16
N ALA A 37 -0.22 6.98 15.36
CA ALA A 37 -0.21 8.31 15.97
C ALA A 37 0.71 9.29 15.24
N SER A 38 1.89 8.83 14.80
CA SER A 38 2.84 9.61 14.00
C SER A 38 2.23 10.00 12.65
N THR A 39 1.63 9.03 11.96
CA THR A 39 0.92 9.26 10.69
C THR A 39 -0.24 10.26 10.90
N ASN A 40 -0.96 10.13 12.02
CA ASN A 40 -2.02 11.05 12.40
C ASN A 40 -1.55 12.49 12.61
N CYS A 41 -0.40 12.66 13.25
CA CYS A 41 0.23 13.97 13.43
C CYS A 41 0.56 14.60 12.06
N GLY A 42 1.14 13.83 11.14
CA GLY A 42 1.42 14.28 9.77
C GLY A 42 0.16 14.70 9.02
N CYS A 43 -0.89 13.88 9.05
CA CYS A 43 -2.18 14.18 8.39
C CYS A 43 -2.92 15.39 8.98
N ARG A 44 -2.67 15.70 10.27
CA ARG A 44 -3.25 16.87 10.94
C ARG A 44 -2.60 18.19 10.53
N THR A 45 -1.36 18.18 10.04
CA THR A 45 -0.68 19.42 9.65
C THR A 45 -1.49 20.14 8.55
N GLU A 46 -1.97 21.36 8.85
CA GLU A 46 -2.93 22.14 8.07
C GLU A 46 -2.34 22.71 6.77
N SER A 47 -1.88 21.83 5.88
CA SER A 47 -1.17 22.18 4.65
C SER A 47 -2.09 22.32 3.42
N GLY A 48 -3.41 22.36 3.62
CA GLY A 48 -4.37 22.45 2.51
C GLY A 48 -4.55 21.15 1.73
N GLY A 49 -4.02 20.03 2.24
CA GLY A 49 -4.13 18.70 1.65
C GLY A 49 -3.03 18.36 0.66
N VAL A 50 -3.17 17.22 -0.01
CA VAL A 50 -2.17 16.66 -0.93
C VAL A 50 -2.79 16.41 -2.30
N THR A 51 -2.06 16.73 -3.36
CA THR A 51 -2.41 16.37 -4.74
C THR A 51 -1.59 15.16 -5.18
N VAL A 52 -2.26 14.09 -5.62
CA VAL A 52 -1.62 12.84 -6.04
C VAL A 52 -2.15 12.43 -7.41
N ARG A 53 -1.27 11.96 -8.30
CA ARG A 53 -1.62 11.43 -9.62
C ARG A 53 -0.91 10.11 -9.89
N MET A 54 -1.58 9.20 -10.58
CA MET A 54 -0.98 7.95 -11.07
C MET A 54 -0.40 8.18 -12.46
N TYR A 55 0.89 7.92 -12.64
CA TYR A 55 1.57 8.08 -13.94
C TYR A 55 1.58 6.80 -14.76
N ARG A 56 1.64 5.64 -14.10
CA ARG A 56 1.64 4.32 -14.74
C ARG A 56 1.05 3.31 -13.77
N ASP A 57 0.24 2.40 -14.30
CA ASP A 57 -0.31 1.26 -13.57
C ASP A 57 -0.05 -0.01 -14.41
N GLY A 58 0.54 -1.02 -13.79
CA GLY A 58 0.92 -2.24 -14.49
C GLY A 58 1.79 -3.14 -13.63
N MET A 59 1.42 -4.43 -13.58
CA MET A 59 2.20 -5.47 -12.92
C MET A 59 3.10 -6.17 -13.94
N THR A 60 4.34 -6.46 -13.55
CA THR A 60 5.27 -7.24 -14.37
C THR A 60 5.33 -8.70 -13.92
N ARG A 61 5.32 -9.62 -14.87
CA ARG A 61 5.67 -11.03 -14.69
C ARG A 61 6.75 -11.38 -15.71
N ALA A 62 7.85 -11.97 -15.27
CA ALA A 62 8.92 -12.42 -16.15
C ALA A 62 9.13 -13.93 -15.93
N PRO A 63 8.53 -14.78 -16.78
CA PRO A 63 8.77 -16.21 -16.71
C PRO A 63 10.20 -16.54 -17.15
N VAL A 64 10.82 -17.51 -16.49
CA VAL A 64 12.10 -18.07 -16.93
C VAL A 64 11.82 -19.16 -17.96
N VAL A 65 12.37 -19.02 -19.17
CA VAL A 65 12.28 -20.01 -20.25
C VAL A 65 13.67 -20.55 -20.57
N GLN A 66 13.77 -21.86 -20.78
CA GLN A 66 15.01 -22.53 -21.15
C GLN A 66 14.91 -23.04 -22.59
N PHE A 67 15.89 -22.68 -23.41
CA PHE A 67 16.02 -23.16 -24.80
C PHE A 67 17.15 -24.20 -24.91
N ALA A 68 17.04 -25.11 -25.87
CA ALA A 68 18.03 -26.16 -26.10
C ALA A 68 19.36 -25.64 -26.69
N ASN A 69 19.35 -24.50 -27.38
CA ASN A 69 20.53 -23.80 -27.87
C ASN A 69 20.27 -22.29 -28.01
N GLY A 70 21.34 -21.48 -28.03
CA GLY A 70 21.25 -20.02 -28.13
C GLY A 70 20.87 -19.47 -29.52
N ALA A 71 20.73 -20.33 -30.53
CA ALA A 71 20.26 -19.94 -31.86
C ALA A 71 18.72 -19.84 -31.93
N ARG A 72 18.01 -20.40 -30.94
CA ARG A 72 16.54 -20.43 -30.86
C ARG A 72 16.00 -19.43 -29.83
N THR A 73 16.63 -18.27 -29.77
CA THR A 73 16.08 -17.09 -29.07
C THR A 73 15.16 -16.35 -30.04
N LEU A 74 14.00 -15.91 -29.55
CA LEU A 74 12.94 -15.25 -30.34
C LEU A 74 13.45 -14.10 -31.21
#